data_AF-A0AAU4LB08-F1
#
_entry.id   AF-A0AAU4LB08-F1
#
_cell.length_a   1.000
_cell.length_b   1.000
_cell.length_c   1.000
_cell.angle_alpha   90.00
_cell.angle_beta   90.00
_cell.angle_gamma   90.00
#
_symmetry.space_group_name_H-M   'P 1'
#
loop_
_entity.id
_entity.type
_entity.pdbx_description
1 polymer ?
#
loop_
_entity_poly.entity_id
_entity_poly.type
_entity_poly.pdbx_seq_one_letter_code
_entity_poly.pdbx_strand_id
1 'polypeptide(L)'
;MTADSGTPTATRWTSARLHPTIAQHVALHDPARVLRDVEAKRRVLARHTLGPPIGDPELPWDNRSDCHYDGEDWPCPDILDVALPYASHPDYREQWRPHQMRTR
;
A
#
# COMPACT_ATOMS: atom_id res chain seq x y z
N MET A 1 -38.73 -7.94 5.57
CA MET A 1 -37.66 -8.25 4.60
C MET A 1 -36.37 -8.35 5.38
N THR A 2 -36.05 -9.54 5.89
CA THR A 2 -34.88 -9.80 6.75
C THR A 2 -33.69 -10.16 5.87
N ALA A 3 -32.62 -9.35 5.91
CA ALA A 3 -31.39 -9.64 5.20
C ALA A 3 -30.64 -10.77 5.90
N ASP A 4 -30.44 -11.86 5.17
CA ASP A 4 -29.61 -13.00 5.54
C ASP A 4 -28.14 -12.56 5.67
N SER A 5 -27.64 -12.55 6.89
CA SER A 5 -26.24 -12.22 7.20
C SER A 5 -25.39 -13.48 7.03
N GLY A 6 -25.26 -13.91 5.76
CA GLY A 6 -24.37 -15.00 5.37
C GLY A 6 -22.94 -14.71 5.82
N THR A 7 -22.50 -15.39 6.86
CA THR A 7 -21.12 -15.33 7.35
C THR A 7 -20.23 -15.98 6.29
N PRO A 8 -19.22 -15.30 5.71
CA PRO A 8 -18.35 -15.92 4.72
C PRO A 8 -17.54 -17.03 5.40
N THR A 9 -17.88 -18.27 5.09
CA THR A 9 -17.15 -19.46 5.52
C THR A 9 -15.70 -19.33 5.07
N ALA A 10 -14.79 -19.14 6.03
CA ALA A 10 -13.36 -19.14 5.76
C ALA A 10 -12.96 -20.49 5.15
N THR A 11 -12.64 -20.50 3.86
CA THR A 11 -12.12 -21.68 3.16
C THR A 11 -10.88 -22.17 3.90
N ARG A 12 -11.00 -23.31 4.56
CA ARG A 12 -9.89 -23.99 5.25
C ARG A 12 -8.96 -24.54 4.19
N TRP A 13 -7.90 -23.81 3.89
CA TRP A 13 -6.80 -24.32 3.07
C TRP A 13 -6.08 -25.41 3.85
N THR A 14 -6.31 -26.67 3.47
CA THR A 14 -5.48 -27.79 3.92
C THR A 14 -4.12 -27.65 3.24
N SER A 15 -3.07 -27.41 4.02
CA SER A 15 -1.71 -27.28 3.53
C SER A 15 -1.22 -28.63 2.98
N ALA A 16 -1.38 -28.84 1.67
CA ALA A 16 -0.59 -29.84 0.97
C ALA A 16 0.89 -29.45 1.09
N ARG A 17 1.77 -30.42 1.38
CA ARG A 17 3.22 -30.17 1.34
C ARG A 17 3.58 -29.80 -0.10
N LEU A 18 4.05 -28.57 -0.29
CA LEU A 18 4.53 -28.10 -1.58
C LEU A 18 5.75 -28.93 -2.01
N HIS A 19 5.89 -29.18 -3.31
CA HIS A 19 7.13 -29.73 -3.86
C HIS A 19 8.32 -28.83 -3.46
N PRO A 20 9.51 -29.37 -3.16
CA PRO A 20 10.64 -28.58 -2.65
C PRO A 20 11.00 -27.37 -3.52
N THR A 21 10.92 -27.48 -4.84
CA THR A 21 11.16 -26.35 -5.75
C THR A 21 10.12 -25.24 -5.60
N ILE A 22 8.85 -25.60 -5.36
CA ILE A 22 7.77 -24.64 -5.10
C ILE A 22 7.98 -24.00 -3.72
N ALA A 23 8.34 -24.77 -2.70
CA ALA A 23 8.64 -24.24 -1.38
C ALA A 23 9.83 -23.27 -1.39
N GLN A 24 10.89 -23.60 -2.14
CA GLN A 24 12.05 -22.72 -2.35
C GLN A 24 11.65 -21.45 -3.10
N HIS A 25 10.87 -21.56 -4.17
CA HIS A 25 10.33 -20.41 -4.89
C HIS A 25 9.52 -19.50 -3.95
N VAL A 26 8.60 -20.06 -3.16
CA VAL A 26 7.82 -19.30 -2.17
C VAL A 26 8.74 -18.62 -1.16
N ALA A 27 9.72 -19.32 -0.60
CA ALA A 27 10.65 -18.72 0.37
C ALA A 27 11.47 -17.56 -0.24
N LEU A 28 11.94 -17.72 -1.48
CA LEU A 28 12.70 -16.69 -2.21
C LEU A 28 11.86 -15.44 -2.51
N HIS A 29 10.56 -15.61 -2.76
CA HIS A 29 9.68 -14.50 -3.09
C HIS A 29 9.02 -13.83 -1.88
N ASP A 30 9.25 -14.35 -0.66
CA ASP A 30 8.74 -13.81 0.61
C ASP A 30 7.30 -13.25 0.49
N PRO A 31 6.26 -14.09 0.51
CA PRO A 31 4.88 -13.64 0.42
C PRO A 31 4.52 -12.61 1.50
N ALA A 32 5.17 -12.64 2.67
CA ALA A 32 4.93 -11.65 3.70
C ALA A 32 5.42 -10.26 3.25
N ARG A 33 6.54 -10.16 2.53
CA ARG A 33 6.98 -8.93 1.86
C ARG A 33 5.97 -8.44 0.84
N VAL A 34 5.44 -9.34 0.01
CA VAL A 34 4.42 -8.98 -1.01
C VAL A 34 3.18 -8.39 -0.34
N LEU A 35 2.71 -8.97 0.76
CA LEU A 35 1.57 -8.43 1.50
C LEU A 35 1.87 -7.04 2.11
N ARG A 36 3.07 -6.80 2.63
CA ARG A 36 3.49 -5.47 3.10
C ARG A 36 3.50 -4.43 1.98
N ASP A 37 3.93 -4.82 0.78
CA ASP A 37 3.95 -3.98 -0.41
C ASP A 37 2.55 -3.63 -0.92
N VAL A 38 1.65 -4.62 -0.99
CA VAL A 38 0.23 -4.37 -1.31
C VAL A 38 -0.39 -3.39 -0.32
N GLU A 39 -0.13 -3.57 0.98
CA GLU A 39 -0.67 -2.70 2.02
C GLU A 39 -0.10 -1.28 1.94
N ALA A 40 1.21 -1.11 1.69
CA ALA A 40 1.81 0.19 1.46
C ALA A 40 1.19 0.93 0.26
N LYS A 41 1.02 0.23 -0.86
CA LYS A 41 0.42 0.80 -2.08
C LYS A 41 -1.05 1.17 -1.88
N ARG A 42 -1.80 0.42 -1.08
CA ARG A 42 -3.18 0.77 -0.72
C ARG A 42 -3.26 2.08 0.06
N ARG A 43 -2.31 2.34 0.96
CA ARG A 43 -2.25 3.63 1.68
C ARG A 43 -1.95 4.81 0.76
N VAL A 44 -1.05 4.64 -0.20
CA VAL A 44 -0.79 5.62 -1.27
C VAL A 44 -2.08 5.91 -2.04
N LEU A 45 -2.74 4.88 -2.56
CA LEU A 45 -3.99 5.03 -3.29
C LEU A 45 -5.12 5.67 -2.46
N ALA A 46 -5.16 5.42 -1.14
CA ALA A 46 -6.15 6.02 -0.26
C ALA A 46 -5.93 7.52 -0.06
N ARG A 47 -4.68 8.00 -0.09
CA ARG A 47 -4.35 9.43 -0.05
C ARG A 47 -4.54 10.10 -1.41
N HIS A 48 -4.31 9.37 -2.50
CA HIS A 48 -4.40 9.84 -3.88
C HIS A 48 -5.80 9.65 -4.47
N THR A 49 -6.79 10.37 -3.93
CA THR A 49 -8.14 10.41 -4.48
C THR A 49 -8.26 11.48 -5.59
N LEU A 50 -9.15 11.25 -6.57
CA LEU A 50 -9.40 12.21 -7.64
C LEU A 50 -9.98 13.50 -7.05
N GLY A 51 -9.20 14.59 -7.09
CA GLY A 51 -9.68 15.92 -6.77
C GLY A 51 -10.33 16.59 -7.99
N PRO A 52 -11.19 17.61 -7.79
CA PRO A 52 -11.49 18.54 -8.87
C PRO A 52 -10.17 19.19 -9.35
N PRO A 53 -10.04 19.52 -10.66
CA PRO A 53 -8.88 20.24 -11.15
C PRO A 53 -8.65 21.48 -10.31
N ILE A 54 -7.49 21.55 -9.65
CA ILE A 54 -7.01 22.79 -9.06
C ILE A 54 -6.42 23.51 -10.25
N GLY A 55 -7.21 24.38 -10.88
CA GLY A 55 -6.80 25.10 -12.08
C GLY A 55 -5.52 25.88 -11.80
N ASP A 56 -4.38 25.28 -12.10
CA ASP A 56 -3.10 25.95 -12.18
C ASP A 56 -3.05 26.65 -13.55
N PRO A 57 -3.08 28.00 -13.58
CA PRO A 57 -3.09 28.76 -14.82
C PRO A 57 -1.81 28.57 -15.65
N GLU A 58 -0.73 28.09 -15.04
CA GLU A 58 0.59 27.91 -15.67
C GLU A 58 0.79 26.50 -16.25
N LEU A 59 -0.17 25.57 -16.02
CA LEU A 59 -0.07 24.19 -16.45
C LEU A 59 -1.12 23.85 -17.53
N PRO A 60 -0.74 23.27 -18.68
CA PRO A 60 -1.64 23.04 -19.81
C PRO A 60 -2.64 21.87 -19.62
N TRP A 61 -2.86 21.40 -18.39
CA TRP A 61 -3.73 20.28 -18.03
C TRP A 61 -4.96 20.68 -17.19
N ASP A 62 -5.43 21.92 -17.34
CA ASP A 62 -6.53 22.59 -16.59
C ASP A 62 -7.89 21.85 -16.51
N ASN A 63 -8.07 20.77 -17.27
CA ASN A 63 -9.35 20.07 -17.45
C ASN A 63 -9.35 18.60 -17.03
N ARG A 64 -8.29 18.12 -16.36
CA ARG A 64 -8.23 16.74 -15.85
C ARG A 64 -8.18 16.71 -14.34
N SER A 65 -8.78 15.67 -13.76
CA SER A 65 -8.63 15.38 -12.34
C SER A 65 -7.16 15.08 -12.06
N ASP A 66 -6.53 15.92 -11.26
CA ASP A 66 -5.13 15.77 -10.88
C ASP A 66 -5.02 15.05 -9.53
N CYS A 67 -3.91 14.34 -9.37
CA CYS A 67 -3.45 13.92 -8.05
C CYS A 67 -3.07 15.19 -7.28
N HIS A 68 -3.84 15.52 -6.25
CA HIS A 68 -3.49 16.62 -5.36
C HIS A 68 -2.29 16.21 -4.52
N TYR A 69 -1.08 16.64 -4.91
CA TYR A 69 0.05 16.74 -3.99
C TYR A 69 -0.34 17.75 -2.90
N ASP A 70 -0.41 17.29 -1.66
CA ASP A 70 -1.15 17.88 -0.53
C ASP A 70 -0.33 18.89 0.30
N GLY A 71 0.91 19.17 -0.06
CA GLY A 71 1.75 20.14 0.67
C GLY A 71 2.30 19.61 2.00
N GLU A 72 2.33 18.29 2.20
CA GLU A 72 2.90 17.63 3.38
C GLU A 72 4.42 17.84 3.53
N ASP A 73 4.89 17.76 4.78
CA ASP A 73 6.31 17.90 5.13
C ASP A 73 7.17 16.79 4.51
N TRP A 74 8.40 17.12 4.13
CA TRP A 74 9.37 16.13 3.67
C TRP A 74 9.99 15.36 4.84
N PRO A 75 10.12 14.01 4.76
CA PRO A 75 9.62 13.13 3.70
C PRO A 75 8.11 12.91 3.80
N CYS A 76 7.40 13.03 2.68
CA CYS A 76 5.96 12.85 2.66
C CYS A 76 5.55 11.39 2.97
N PRO A 77 4.33 11.14 3.48
CA PRO A 77 3.86 9.80 3.78
C PRO A 77 3.96 8.80 2.61
N ASP A 78 3.85 9.26 1.36
CA ASP A 78 4.03 8.43 0.16
C ASP A 78 5.40 7.79 0.07
N ILE A 79 6.46 8.59 0.23
CA ILE A 79 7.81 8.07 0.06
C ILE A 79 8.18 7.13 1.20
N LEU A 80 7.62 7.35 2.40
CA LEU A 80 7.73 6.44 3.54
C LEU A 80 7.01 5.11 3.30
N ASP A 81 5.80 5.16 2.72
CA ASP A 81 5.03 3.97 2.35
C ASP A 81 5.78 3.13 1.30
N VAL A 82 6.34 3.77 0.26
CA VAL A 82 7.15 3.09 -0.77
C VAL A 82 8.39 2.39 -0.19
N ALA A 83 8.96 2.92 0.89
CA ALA A 83 10.11 2.32 1.56
C ALA A 83 9.73 1.11 2.44
N LEU A 84 8.49 1.01 2.92
CA LEU A 84 8.07 0.00 3.90
C LEU A 84 8.35 -1.47 3.51
N PRO A 85 8.20 -1.91 2.23
CA PRO A 85 8.50 -3.29 1.83
C PRO A 85 9.95 -3.70 2.06
N TYR A 86 10.84 -2.71 2.24
CA TYR A 86 12.26 -2.90 2.48
C TYR A 86 12.65 -2.84 3.96
N ALA A 87 11.69 -2.83 4.90
CA ALA A 87 11.97 -2.72 6.34
C ALA A 87 12.86 -3.83 6.95
N SER A 88 13.11 -4.90 6.21
CA SER A 88 14.04 -6.00 6.58
C SER A 88 15.37 -5.95 5.81
N HIS A 89 15.59 -4.97 4.95
CA HIS A 89 16.83 -4.80 4.18
C HIS A 89 17.90 -4.12 5.07
N PRO A 90 19.18 -4.52 5.00
CA PRO A 90 20.24 -3.92 5.84
C PRO A 90 20.42 -2.41 5.63
N ASP A 91 20.16 -1.92 4.42
CA ASP A 91 20.24 -0.48 4.10
C ASP A 91 18.98 0.31 4.50
N TYR A 92 17.97 -0.36 5.06
CA TYR A 92 16.77 0.31 5.54
C TYR A 92 17.07 1.18 6.74
N ARG A 93 16.67 2.45 6.67
CA ARG A 93 16.86 3.40 7.77
C ARG A 93 15.59 3.46 8.61
N GLU A 94 15.70 3.37 9.93
CA GLU A 94 14.56 3.42 10.85
C GLU A 94 13.74 4.71 10.72
N GLN A 95 14.36 5.83 10.33
CA GLN A 95 13.68 7.08 10.01
C GLN A 95 12.69 6.98 8.83
N TRP A 96 12.77 5.93 8.02
CA TRP A 96 11.84 5.65 6.92
C TRP A 96 10.60 4.87 7.38
N ARG A 97 10.54 4.41 8.64
CA ARG A 97 9.32 3.78 9.15
C ARG A 97 8.21 4.83 9.20
N PRO A 98 7.03 4.55 8.63
CA PRO A 98 5.87 5.38 8.84
C PRO A 98 5.58 5.44 10.34
N HIS A 99 5.73 6.62 10.92
CA HIS A 99 5.21 6.90 12.25
C HIS A 99 3.69 6.95 12.10
N GLN A 100 2.93 6.31 12.99
CA GLN A 100 1.48 6.34 12.86
C GLN A 100 1.03 7.80 12.73
N MET A 101 0.39 8.13 11.60
CA MET A 101 -0.19 9.46 11.39
C MET A 101 -1.09 9.72 12.60
N ARG A 102 -0.70 10.68 13.42
CA ARG A 102 -1.59 11.26 14.42
C ARG A 102 -2.70 11.91 13.61
N THR A 103 -3.88 11.30 13.64
CA THR A 103 -5.09 11.92 13.07
C THR A 103 -5.21 13.31 13.66
N ARG A 104 -5.10 14.34 12.81
CA ARG A 104 -5.37 15.73 13.18
C ARG A 104 -6.83 16.05 12.88
#